data_AF-A0A7X7A314-F1
#
_entry.id   AF-A0A7X7A314-F1
#
_cell.length_a   1.000
_cell.length_b   1.000
_cell.length_c   1.000
_cell.angle_alpha   90.00
_cell.angle_beta   90.00
_cell.angle_gamma   90.00
#
_symmetry.space_group_name_H-M   'P 1'
#
loop_
_entity.id
_entity.type
_entity.pdbx_description
1 polymer ?
#
loop_
_entity_poly.entity_id
_entity_poly.type
_entity_poly.pdbx_seq_one_letter_code
_entity_poly.pdbx_strand_id
1 'polypeptide(L)'
;MKKFKLVLLAGIMVFSACNKESNDGNDGSIVPKAMENYNFYKSAKIYNEAQELRSKNYSDAFEIEKVERTGDLLNVTLTYLGNCETNKFDVIWDGLIAESWPMQTRLIIKRSASSCDDKTLKKEILSIDLVELIGDKVLAEGTVFYVSNGSKTPDEANADAVVTNVNQ
;
A
#
# COMPACT_ATOMS: atom_id res chain seq x y z
N MET A 1 -68.61 29.33 -4.88
CA MET A 1 -67.61 28.27 -4.57
C MET A 1 -66.35 28.57 -5.39
N LYS A 2 -65.33 29.19 -4.78
CA LYS A 2 -64.09 29.60 -5.47
C LYS A 2 -63.11 28.43 -5.46
N LYS A 3 -62.69 27.98 -6.65
CA LYS A 3 -61.72 26.89 -6.84
C LYS A 3 -60.32 27.40 -6.49
N PHE A 4 -59.79 26.97 -5.34
CA PHE A 4 -58.39 27.17 -4.97
C PHE A 4 -57.53 26.26 -5.85
N LYS A 5 -56.68 26.86 -6.70
CA LYS A 5 -55.65 26.12 -7.42
C LYS A 5 -54.44 25.98 -6.50
N LEU A 6 -54.17 24.75 -6.08
CA LEU A 6 -52.97 24.35 -5.35
C LEU A 6 -51.77 24.42 -6.32
N VAL A 7 -50.89 25.40 -6.13
CA VAL A 7 -49.62 25.49 -6.85
C VAL A 7 -48.60 24.66 -6.08
N LEU A 8 -48.23 23.51 -6.63
CA LEU A 8 -47.17 22.64 -6.11
C LEU A 8 -45.82 23.26 -6.49
N LEU A 9 -45.13 23.89 -5.53
CA LEU A 9 -43.75 24.35 -5.71
C LEU A 9 -42.82 23.15 -5.59
N ALA A 10 -42.36 22.62 -6.72
CA ALA A 10 -41.28 21.63 -6.76
C ALA A 10 -39.94 22.34 -6.54
N GLY A 11 -39.42 22.28 -5.31
CA GLY A 11 -38.08 22.75 -4.97
C GLY A 11 -37.04 21.75 -5.46
N ILE A 12 -36.39 22.06 -6.59
CA ILE A 12 -35.20 21.35 -7.07
C ILE A 12 -34.02 21.82 -6.21
N MET A 13 -33.59 20.98 -5.25
CA MET A 13 -32.29 21.15 -4.61
C MET A 13 -31.21 20.68 -5.58
N VAL A 14 -30.51 21.63 -6.19
CA VAL A 14 -29.28 21.35 -6.93
C VAL A 14 -28.18 21.11 -5.91
N PHE A 15 -27.84 19.86 -5.64
CA PHE A 15 -26.59 19.53 -4.99
C PHE A 15 -25.46 19.93 -5.95
N SER A 16 -24.79 21.04 -5.65
CA SER A 16 -23.49 21.33 -6.23
C SER A 16 -22.52 20.28 -5.73
N ALA A 17 -22.29 19.25 -6.55
CA ALA A 17 -21.14 18.39 -6.37
C ALA A 17 -19.90 19.26 -6.57
N CYS A 18 -19.16 19.52 -5.49
CA CYS A 18 -17.79 19.99 -5.59
C CYS A 18 -17.01 18.92 -6.36
N ASN A 19 -16.76 19.18 -7.64
CA ASN A 19 -15.67 18.52 -8.34
C ASN A 19 -14.39 18.98 -7.65
N LYS A 20 -13.86 18.13 -6.76
CA LYS A 20 -12.49 18.27 -6.31
C LYS A 20 -11.63 17.91 -7.52
N GLU A 21 -11.29 18.91 -8.33
CA GLU A 21 -10.17 18.83 -9.26
C GLU A 21 -8.93 18.56 -8.41
N SER A 22 -8.54 17.30 -8.32
CA SER A 22 -7.23 16.91 -7.85
C SER A 22 -6.26 17.19 -8.97
N ASN A 23 -5.72 18.41 -8.99
CA ASN A 23 -4.58 18.72 -9.82
C ASN A 23 -3.30 18.30 -9.09
N ASP A 24 -2.61 17.39 -9.77
CA ASP A 24 -1.17 17.21 -9.85
C ASP A 24 -0.45 16.24 -8.90
N GLY A 25 0.30 15.35 -9.57
CA GLY A 25 1.02 14.22 -9.01
C GLY A 25 1.43 13.18 -10.05
N ASN A 26 1.99 13.62 -11.18
CA ASN A 26 2.67 12.83 -12.23
C ASN A 26 1.86 11.75 -12.98
N ASP A 27 1.15 12.17 -14.03
CA ASP A 27 1.02 11.35 -15.25
C ASP A 27 2.29 11.52 -16.10
N GLY A 28 3.26 10.65 -15.88
CA GLY A 28 4.52 10.65 -16.59
C GLY A 28 5.35 9.46 -16.18
N SER A 29 5.29 8.39 -16.99
CA SER A 29 6.05 7.12 -16.86
C SER A 29 6.35 6.68 -15.42
N ILE A 30 5.55 5.75 -14.88
CA ILE A 30 5.78 5.22 -13.54
C ILE A 30 7.02 4.31 -13.57
N VAL A 31 8.19 4.92 -13.48
CA VAL A 31 9.48 4.23 -13.39
C VAL A 31 9.74 3.97 -11.91
N PRO A 32 9.82 2.71 -11.46
CA PRO A 32 10.18 2.44 -10.08
C PRO A 32 11.61 2.87 -9.80
N LYS A 33 11.88 3.22 -8.54
CA LYS A 33 13.25 3.29 -8.04
C LYS A 33 13.73 1.86 -7.79
N ALA A 34 14.76 1.43 -8.51
CA ALA A 34 15.39 0.14 -8.25
C ALA A 34 16.18 0.19 -6.93
N MET A 35 15.92 -0.77 -6.05
CA MET A 35 16.68 -1.02 -4.83
C MET A 35 17.45 -2.33 -4.97
N GLU A 36 18.17 -2.77 -3.95
CA GLU A 36 19.02 -3.97 -4.04
C GLU A 36 18.22 -5.24 -4.39
N ASN A 37 17.09 -5.47 -3.71
CA ASN A 37 16.27 -6.67 -3.86
C ASN A 37 14.77 -6.41 -4.04
N TYR A 38 14.38 -5.16 -4.27
CA TYR A 38 13.01 -4.80 -4.62
C TYR A 38 12.96 -3.55 -5.51
N ASN A 39 11.83 -3.32 -6.14
CA ASN A 39 11.51 -2.06 -6.79
C ASN A 39 10.61 -1.23 -5.88
N PHE A 40 10.86 0.07 -5.80
CA PHE A 40 10.04 0.97 -5.03
C PHE A 40 9.15 1.84 -5.92
N TYR A 41 7.84 1.83 -5.63
CA TYR A 41 6.82 2.64 -6.30
C TYR A 41 6.18 3.61 -5.32
N LYS A 42 6.32 4.92 -5.58
CA LYS A 42 5.53 5.98 -4.94
C LYS A 42 4.47 6.46 -5.93
N SER A 43 3.27 5.88 -5.87
CA SER A 43 2.17 6.20 -6.77
C SER A 43 0.83 5.79 -6.17
N ALA A 44 -0.03 6.78 -5.90
CA ALA A 44 -1.40 6.53 -5.44
C ALA A 44 -2.20 5.65 -6.41
N LYS A 45 -1.97 5.77 -7.73
CA LYS A 45 -2.64 4.95 -8.75
C LYS A 45 -2.29 3.47 -8.60
N ILE A 46 -0.99 3.13 -8.59
CA ILE A 46 -0.54 1.73 -8.44
C ILE A 46 -0.94 1.20 -7.08
N TYR A 47 -0.86 2.02 -6.03
CA TYR A 47 -1.27 1.63 -4.70
C TYR A 47 -2.76 1.25 -4.64
N ASN A 48 -3.65 2.08 -5.19
CA ASN A 48 -5.09 1.79 -5.19
C ASN A 48 -5.40 0.52 -5.99
N GLU A 49 -4.77 0.35 -7.16
CA GLU A 49 -4.89 -0.89 -7.94
C GLU A 49 -4.41 -2.12 -7.13
N ALA A 50 -3.24 -2.03 -6.49
CA ALA A 50 -2.72 -3.10 -5.65
C ALA A 50 -3.61 -3.39 -4.43
N GLN A 51 -4.24 -2.36 -3.85
CA GLN A 51 -5.16 -2.48 -2.74
C GLN A 51 -6.47 -3.16 -3.15
N GLU A 52 -6.97 -2.89 -4.36
CA GLU A 52 -8.19 -3.50 -4.89
C GLU A 52 -7.97 -4.94 -5.37
N LEU A 53 -6.82 -5.21 -6.00
CA LEU A 53 -6.56 -6.48 -6.67
C LEU A 53 -5.85 -7.52 -5.80
N ARG A 54 -5.32 -7.14 -4.62
CA ARG A 54 -4.51 -8.05 -3.78
C ARG A 54 -5.20 -9.39 -3.58
N SER A 55 -4.52 -10.43 -4.03
CA SER A 55 -5.01 -11.79 -4.12
C SER A 55 -3.91 -12.68 -4.71
N LYS A 56 -4.12 -14.00 -4.68
CA LYS A 56 -3.24 -14.99 -5.33
C LYS A 56 -3.15 -14.83 -6.85
N ASN A 57 -4.07 -14.10 -7.47
CA ASN A 57 -4.03 -13.80 -8.90
C ASN A 57 -3.22 -12.54 -9.24
N TYR A 58 -3.06 -11.63 -8.28
CA TYR A 58 -2.36 -10.36 -8.47
C TYR A 58 -0.88 -10.42 -8.13
N SER A 59 -0.52 -11.24 -7.13
CA SER A 59 0.84 -11.43 -6.67
C SER A 59 1.10 -12.91 -6.45
N ASP A 60 2.29 -13.36 -6.84
CA ASP A 60 2.76 -14.70 -6.49
C ASP A 60 2.82 -14.86 -4.97
N ALA A 61 2.57 -16.07 -4.49
CA ALA A 61 2.43 -16.34 -3.07
C ALA A 61 3.74 -16.09 -2.30
N PHE A 62 3.62 -15.46 -1.14
CA PHE A 62 4.67 -15.35 -0.12
C PHE A 62 4.03 -15.13 1.25
N GLU A 63 4.81 -15.27 2.30
CA GLU A 63 4.41 -15.01 3.69
C GLU A 63 5.25 -13.88 4.29
N ILE A 64 4.60 -13.02 5.07
CA ILE A 64 5.27 -12.04 5.91
C ILE A 64 5.49 -12.70 7.27
N GLU A 65 6.72 -13.10 7.56
CA GLU A 65 7.08 -13.76 8.82
C GLU A 65 7.21 -12.75 9.96
N LYS A 66 7.82 -11.61 9.66
CA LYS A 66 8.18 -10.60 10.64
C LYS A 66 8.31 -9.24 10.00
N VAL A 67 7.76 -8.24 10.66
CA VAL A 67 8.01 -6.83 10.36
C VAL A 67 8.63 -6.22 11.61
N GLU A 68 9.83 -5.66 11.46
CA GLU A 68 10.52 -5.01 12.57
C GLU A 68 11.14 -3.70 12.15
N ARG A 69 11.15 -2.75 13.08
CA ARG A 69 11.81 -1.48 12.89
C ARG A 69 13.13 -1.47 13.65
N THR A 70 14.21 -1.10 12.98
CA THR A 70 15.54 -0.94 13.58
C THR A 70 16.09 0.43 13.18
N GLY A 71 15.86 1.43 14.04
CA GLY A 71 16.17 2.83 13.73
C GLY A 71 15.34 3.34 12.54
N ASP A 72 16.03 3.75 11.49
CA ASP A 72 15.44 4.30 10.26
C ASP A 72 15.07 3.21 9.24
N LEU A 73 15.34 1.93 9.55
CA LEU A 73 15.02 0.81 8.66
C LEU A 73 13.77 0.05 9.12
N LEU A 74 12.90 -0.23 8.15
CA LEU A 74 11.81 -1.19 8.26
C LEU A 74 12.25 -2.50 7.59
N ASN A 75 12.52 -3.52 8.39
CA ASN A 75 12.93 -4.84 7.91
C ASN A 75 11.71 -5.75 7.83
N VAL A 76 11.40 -6.22 6.62
CA VAL A 76 10.30 -7.15 6.38
C VAL A 76 10.90 -8.50 5.97
N THR A 77 10.77 -9.49 6.86
CA THR A 77 11.18 -10.86 6.59
C THR A 77 10.09 -11.60 5.85
N LEU A 78 10.42 -12.10 4.66
CA LEU A 78 9.52 -12.81 3.76
C LEU A 78 9.95 -14.28 3.63
N THR A 79 8.99 -15.19 3.54
CA THR A 79 9.21 -16.59 3.13
C THR A 79 8.43 -16.89 1.86
N TYR A 80 9.04 -17.62 0.91
CA TYR A 80 8.40 -17.95 -0.36
C TYR A 80 9.02 -19.19 -1.03
N LEU A 81 8.33 -19.75 -2.04
CA LEU A 81 8.87 -20.83 -2.88
C LEU A 81 10.05 -20.33 -3.73
N GLY A 82 11.19 -21.00 -3.60
CA GLY A 82 12.48 -20.61 -4.17
C GLY A 82 12.83 -21.26 -5.50
N ASN A 83 14.09 -21.08 -5.91
CA ASN A 83 14.65 -21.59 -7.17
C ASN A 83 13.84 -21.22 -8.42
N CYS A 84 13.20 -20.06 -8.39
CA CYS A 84 12.45 -19.51 -9.51
C CYS A 84 13.40 -19.00 -10.60
N GLU A 85 12.99 -19.07 -11.86
CA GLU A 85 13.70 -18.43 -12.98
C GLU A 85 13.72 -16.91 -12.82
N THR A 86 12.59 -16.36 -12.37
CA THR A 86 12.48 -14.95 -11.99
C THR A 86 11.84 -14.83 -10.61
N ASN A 87 12.27 -13.86 -9.83
CA ASN A 87 11.69 -13.51 -8.55
C ASN A 87 11.97 -12.03 -8.28
N LYS A 88 10.93 -11.21 -8.19
CA LYS A 88 11.03 -9.78 -7.91
C LYS A 88 9.99 -9.36 -6.90
N PHE A 89 10.40 -8.49 -5.99
CA PHE A 89 9.51 -7.81 -5.06
C PHE A 89 9.33 -6.36 -5.48
N ASP A 90 8.10 -5.86 -5.35
CA ASP A 90 7.74 -4.47 -5.51
C ASP A 90 7.16 -3.97 -4.18
N VAL A 91 7.69 -2.86 -3.66
CA VAL A 91 7.16 -2.14 -2.49
C VAL A 91 6.41 -0.92 -3.01
N ILE A 92 5.12 -0.88 -2.73
CA ILE A 92 4.19 0.11 -3.28
C ILE A 92 3.65 0.98 -2.15
N TRP A 93 3.74 2.29 -2.33
CA TRP A 93 3.26 3.31 -1.40
C TRP A 93 2.47 4.40 -2.14
N ASP A 94 1.40 4.92 -1.54
CA ASP A 94 0.61 6.00 -2.11
C ASP A 94 1.25 7.39 -1.94
N GLY A 95 2.25 7.50 -1.07
CA GLY A 95 2.92 8.76 -0.77
C GLY A 95 2.26 9.56 0.35
N LEU A 96 1.27 9.00 1.04
CA LEU A 96 0.49 9.69 2.05
C LEU A 96 0.75 9.14 3.45
N ILE A 97 0.67 10.03 4.43
CA ILE A 97 0.65 9.71 5.86
C ILE A 97 -0.67 10.23 6.39
N ALA A 98 -1.43 9.37 7.05
CA ALA A 98 -2.66 9.75 7.72
C ALA A 98 -2.34 10.61 8.94
N GLU A 99 -2.93 11.82 8.99
CA GLU A 99 -2.81 12.78 10.09
C GLU A 99 -3.65 12.36 11.31
N SER A 100 -3.32 11.21 11.88
CA SER A 100 -3.91 10.68 13.12
C SER A 100 -2.90 10.71 14.28
N TRP A 101 -3.33 10.28 15.47
CA TRP A 101 -2.44 10.08 16.62
C TRP A 101 -2.48 8.61 17.09
N PRO A 102 -1.42 7.81 16.84
CA PRO A 102 -0.19 8.15 16.09
C PRO A 102 -0.46 8.32 14.59
N MET A 103 0.50 8.91 13.87
CA MET A 103 0.48 8.98 12.40
C MET A 103 0.59 7.59 11.80
N GLN A 104 -0.02 7.34 10.65
CA GLN A 104 -0.06 6.00 10.06
C GLN A 104 0.14 6.03 8.56
N THR A 105 0.78 5.00 8.01
CA THR A 105 0.84 4.77 6.57
C THR A 105 0.89 3.27 6.25
N ARG A 106 0.65 2.91 4.99
CA ARG A 106 0.58 1.53 4.53
C ARG A 106 1.44 1.31 3.30
N LEU A 107 2.19 0.22 3.33
CA LEU A 107 2.96 -0.32 2.22
C LEU A 107 2.31 -1.61 1.73
N ILE A 108 2.34 -1.86 0.43
CA ILE A 108 1.92 -3.12 -0.17
C ILE A 108 3.15 -3.77 -0.79
N ILE A 109 3.43 -5.01 -0.42
CA ILE A 109 4.47 -5.82 -1.06
C ILE A 109 3.81 -6.71 -2.09
N LYS A 110 4.25 -6.61 -3.34
CA LYS A 110 3.85 -7.51 -4.43
C LYS A 110 5.06 -8.36 -4.84
N ARG A 111 4.81 -9.62 -5.14
CA ARG A 111 5.80 -10.54 -5.69
C ARG A 111 5.42 -10.92 -7.11
N SER A 112 6.40 -10.93 -8.00
CA SER A 112 6.29 -11.47 -9.37
C SER A 112 7.39 -12.51 -9.57
N ALA A 113 7.03 -13.76 -9.83
CA ALA A 113 7.94 -14.88 -9.96
C ALA A 113 7.50 -15.86 -11.06
N SER A 114 8.43 -16.68 -11.54
CA SER A 114 8.15 -17.70 -12.56
C SER A 114 8.92 -18.99 -12.29
N SER A 115 8.30 -20.13 -12.61
CA SER A 115 8.97 -21.43 -12.63
C SER A 115 9.68 -21.78 -11.32
N CYS A 116 9.02 -21.59 -10.17
CA CYS A 116 9.57 -21.91 -8.86
C CYS A 116 9.53 -23.41 -8.54
N ASP A 117 10.44 -23.85 -7.67
CA ASP A 117 10.46 -25.20 -7.08
C ASP A 117 9.38 -25.32 -5.99
N ASP A 118 8.63 -26.42 -6.00
CA ASP A 118 7.52 -26.69 -5.07
C ASP A 118 7.99 -27.16 -3.68
N LYS A 119 9.27 -27.47 -3.51
CA LYS A 119 9.84 -28.03 -2.27
C LYS A 119 10.83 -27.11 -1.58
N THR A 120 11.41 -26.16 -2.30
CA THR A 120 12.43 -25.27 -1.74
C THR A 120 11.77 -24.01 -1.19
N LEU A 121 11.92 -23.75 0.11
CA LEU A 121 11.58 -22.47 0.72
C LEU A 121 12.81 -21.57 0.82
N LYS A 122 12.64 -20.30 0.46
CA LYS A 122 13.64 -19.24 0.62
C LYS A 122 13.12 -18.18 1.58
N LYS A 123 14.07 -17.51 2.24
CA LYS A 123 13.83 -16.37 3.12
C LYS A 123 14.57 -15.17 2.56
N GLU A 124 13.93 -14.01 2.63
CA GLU A 124 14.49 -12.75 2.21
C GLU A 124 14.10 -11.64 3.18
N ILE A 125 14.93 -10.60 3.28
CA ILE A 125 14.64 -9.42 4.08
C ILE A 125 14.61 -8.23 3.12
N LEU A 126 13.47 -7.54 3.06
CA LEU A 126 13.38 -6.23 2.43
C LEU A 126 13.70 -5.18 3.50
N SER A 127 14.82 -4.48 3.34
CA SER A 127 15.23 -3.38 4.23
C SER A 127 14.83 -2.05 3.60
N ILE A 128 13.74 -1.47 4.09
CA ILE A 128 13.17 -0.23 3.57
C ILE A 128 13.64 0.94 4.44
N ASP A 129 14.35 1.89 3.84
CA ASP A 129 14.73 3.14 4.49
C ASP A 129 13.51 4.06 4.63
N LEU A 130 13.07 4.28 5.87
CA LEU A 130 11.88 5.05 6.20
C LEU A 130 12.07 6.54 5.99
N VAL A 131 13.30 7.05 6.16
CA VAL A 131 13.63 8.46 5.94
C VAL A 131 13.69 8.73 4.44
N GLU A 132 14.26 7.82 3.67
CA GLU A 132 14.24 7.90 2.21
C GLU A 132 12.81 7.83 1.65
N LEU A 133 11.99 6.93 2.22
CA LEU A 133 10.58 6.76 1.86
C LEU A 133 9.80 8.07 2.08
N ILE A 134 9.83 8.60 3.31
CA ILE A 134 8.96 9.71 3.71
C ILE A 134 9.57 11.08 3.35
N GLY A 135 10.90 11.19 3.34
CA GLY A 135 11.62 12.44 3.12
C GLY A 135 11.76 13.32 4.37
N ASP A 136 11.22 12.90 5.51
CA ASP A 136 11.30 13.60 6.78
C ASP A 136 11.51 12.61 7.94
N LYS A 137 12.55 12.86 8.75
CA LYS A 137 12.94 11.98 9.85
C LYS A 137 11.94 11.96 11.00
N VAL A 138 11.37 13.11 11.36
CA VAL A 138 10.41 13.20 12.47
C VAL A 138 9.12 12.49 12.10
N LEU A 139 8.65 12.67 10.86
CA LEU A 139 7.50 11.95 10.34
C LEU A 139 7.78 10.44 10.26
N ALA A 140 8.95 10.04 9.75
CA ALA A 140 9.34 8.64 9.70
C ALA A 140 9.39 8.00 11.08
N GLU A 141 9.97 8.67 12.08
CA GLU A 141 9.97 8.23 13.47
C GLU A 141 8.55 8.14 14.03
N GLY A 142 7.71 9.15 13.86
CA GLY A 142 6.37 9.19 14.46
C GLY A 142 5.29 8.33 13.78
N THR A 143 5.60 7.68 12.66
CA THR A 143 4.61 6.94 11.85
C THR A 143 4.59 5.45 12.16
N VAL A 144 3.39 4.91 12.34
CA VAL A 144 3.10 3.46 12.37
C VAL A 144 2.99 2.95 10.95
N PHE A 145 3.66 1.84 10.65
CA PHE A 145 3.67 1.24 9.32
C PHE A 145 2.83 -0.04 9.30
N TYR A 146 1.89 -0.07 8.38
CA TYR A 146 1.19 -1.28 7.97
C TYR A 146 1.89 -1.85 6.74
N VAL A 147 2.15 -3.14 6.72
CA VAL A 147 2.72 -3.86 5.58
C VAL A 147 1.74 -4.92 5.14
N SER A 148 1.16 -4.73 3.96
CA SER A 148 0.19 -5.63 3.34
C SER A 148 0.86 -6.61 2.39
N ASN A 149 0.44 -7.86 2.47
CA ASN A 149 0.80 -8.92 1.55
C ASN A 149 -0.09 -8.84 0.29
N GLY A 150 0.50 -8.53 -0.86
CA GLY A 150 -0.20 -8.43 -2.13
C GLY A 150 -0.77 -9.74 -2.66
N SER A 151 -0.32 -10.90 -2.15
CA SER A 151 -0.84 -12.22 -2.56
C SER A 151 -2.05 -12.68 -1.76
N LYS A 152 -2.53 -11.86 -0.82
CA LYS A 152 -3.63 -12.18 0.07
C LYS A 152 -4.75 -11.15 -0.03
N THR A 153 -6.00 -11.58 0.11
CA THR A 153 -7.11 -10.65 0.30
C THR A 153 -7.07 -10.10 1.74
N PRO A 154 -7.63 -8.90 2.02
CA PRO A 154 -7.55 -8.27 3.34
C PRO A 154 -8.11 -9.10 4.51
N ASP A 155 -9.00 -10.05 4.23
CA ASP A 155 -9.65 -10.93 5.19
C ASP A 155 -8.88 -12.24 5.45
N GLU A 156 -7.84 -12.54 4.67
CA GLU A 156 -6.98 -13.71 4.90
C GLU A 156 -6.05 -13.51 6.12
N ALA A 157 -5.72 -14.61 6.80
CA ALA A 157 -4.79 -14.58 7.92
C ALA A 157 -3.39 -14.13 7.47
N ASN A 158 -2.74 -13.29 8.28
CA ASN A 158 -1.44 -12.69 7.99
C ASN A 158 -1.42 -11.92 6.65
N ALA A 159 -2.55 -11.35 6.23
CA ALA A 159 -2.62 -10.45 5.08
C ALA A 159 -1.95 -9.09 5.38
N ASP A 160 -1.99 -8.65 6.63
CA ASP A 160 -1.39 -7.41 7.09
C ASP A 160 -0.54 -7.65 8.34
N ALA A 161 0.61 -6.97 8.39
CA ALA A 161 1.44 -6.86 9.58
C ALA A 161 1.60 -5.38 9.96
N VAL A 162 1.68 -5.10 11.26
CA VAL A 162 1.79 -3.73 11.77
C VAL A 162 3.03 -3.63 12.61
N VAL A 163 3.77 -2.54 12.45
CA VAL A 163 4.89 -2.20 13.34
C VAL A 163 4.73 -0.78 13.86
N THR A 164 4.81 -0.66 15.17
CA THR A 164 4.86 0.60 15.89
C THR A 164 6.30 0.91 16.28
N ASN A 165 6.55 2.13 16.74
CA ASN A 165 7.78 2.36 17.50
C ASN A 165 7.75 1.55 18.79
N VAL A 166 8.89 0.95 19.13
CA VAL A 166 9.09 0.18 20.36
C VAL A 166 9.26 1.12 21.59
N ASN A 167 9.37 2.43 21.37
CA ASN A 167 9.67 3.44 22.40
C ASN A 167 8.57 4.50 22.59
N GLN A 168 7.28 4.14 22.47
CA GLN A 168 6.19 5.03 22.90
C GLN A 168 5.80 4.78 24.35
#